data_AF-A0A257ABK4-F1
#
_entry.id   AF-A0A257ABK4-F1
#
_cell.length_a   1.000
_cell.length_b   1.000
_cell.length_c   1.000
_cell.angle_alpha   90.00
_cell.angle_beta   90.00
_cell.angle_gamma   90.00
#
_symmetry.space_group_name_H-M   'P 1'
#
loop_
_entity.id
_entity.type
_entity.pdbx_description
1 polymer ?
#
loop_
_entity_poly.entity_id
_entity_poly.type
_entity_poly.pdbx_seq_one_letter_code
_entity_poly.pdbx_strand_id
1 'polypeptide(L)'
;RKGKVIAGENVRYVVPQILRGMEDVTFYLRVEKEMENVKLIVSGKKTFEKKYRIVRPAEMVKVKVNADILTSNEVRIDVKS
;
A
#
# COMPACT_ATOMS: atom_id res chain seq x y z
N ARG A 1 -11.32 -16.57 -1.98
CA ARG A 1 -11.42 -15.46 -2.96
C ARG A 1 -10.05 -14.79 -3.08
N LYS A 2 -9.69 -14.23 -4.24
CA LYS A 2 -8.37 -13.61 -4.50
C LYS A 2 -8.55 -12.13 -4.81
N GLY A 3 -7.91 -11.24 -4.04
CA GLY A 3 -7.89 -9.80 -4.31
C GLY A 3 -6.61 -9.40 -5.03
N LYS A 4 -6.69 -8.54 -6.04
CA LYS A 4 -5.52 -7.99 -6.74
C LYS A 4 -5.01 -6.74 -6.03
N VAL A 5 -3.70 -6.56 -5.96
CA VAL A 5 -3.08 -5.35 -5.42
C VAL A 5 -2.57 -4.48 -6.56
N ILE A 6 -2.95 -3.22 -6.56
CA ILE A 6 -2.59 -2.23 -7.58
C ILE A 6 -1.59 -1.25 -6.98
N ALA A 7 -0.42 -1.16 -7.61
CA ALA A 7 0.51 -0.07 -7.40
C ALA A 7 -0.07 1.20 -8.01
N GLY A 8 -0.34 2.19 -7.16
CA GLY A 8 -0.91 3.47 -7.52
C GLY A 8 0.13 4.57 -7.66
N GLU A 9 -0.25 5.78 -7.27
CA GLU A 9 0.56 6.99 -7.40
C GLU A 9 1.86 6.87 -6.58
N ASN A 10 2.99 7.19 -7.23
CA ASN A 10 4.33 7.10 -6.67
C ASN A 10 4.67 5.71 -6.05
N VAL A 11 4.05 4.63 -6.52
CA VAL A 11 4.38 3.26 -6.11
C VAL A 11 4.98 2.51 -7.30
N ARG A 12 6.30 2.28 -7.27
CA ARG A 12 7.00 1.55 -8.33
C ARG A 12 6.58 0.08 -8.38
N TYR A 13 6.46 -0.52 -7.20
CA TYR A 13 5.95 -1.88 -7.03
C TYR A 13 5.50 -2.09 -5.60
N VAL A 14 4.61 -3.06 -5.41
CA VAL A 14 4.12 -3.52 -4.10
C VAL A 14 4.10 -5.05 -4.07
N VAL A 15 4.43 -5.62 -2.91
CA VAL A 15 4.26 -7.03 -2.61
C VAL A 15 3.51 -7.21 -1.27
N PRO A 16 2.61 -8.21 -1.15
CA PRO A 16 2.18 -9.13 -2.20
C PRO A 16 1.32 -8.44 -3.28
N GLN A 17 1.29 -9.02 -4.48
CA GLN A 17 0.45 -8.55 -5.60
C GLN A 17 -0.95 -9.18 -5.60
N ILE A 18 -1.12 -10.27 -4.87
CA ILE A 18 -2.38 -11.02 -4.76
C ILE A 18 -2.61 -11.31 -3.28
N LEU A 19 -3.78 -10.93 -2.79
CA LEU A 19 -4.27 -11.23 -1.46
C LEU A 19 -5.05 -12.54 -1.50
N ARG A 20 -4.74 -13.44 -0.58
CA ARG A 20 -5.45 -14.71 -0.39
C ARG A 20 -6.00 -14.71 1.02
N GLY A 21 -7.28 -15.06 1.17
CA GLY A 21 -7.95 -15.02 2.47
C GLY A 21 -8.27 -13.60 2.93
N MET A 22 -8.71 -13.48 4.18
CA MET A 22 -9.01 -12.21 4.86
C MET A 22 -8.21 -12.19 6.16
N GLU A 23 -6.89 -12.11 6.03
CA GLU A 23 -5.96 -11.99 7.14
C GLU A 23 -5.24 -10.64 7.10
N ASP A 24 -4.60 -10.26 8.20
CA ASP A 24 -3.75 -9.07 8.23
C ASP A 24 -2.59 -9.23 7.24
N VAL A 25 -2.30 -8.18 6.49
CA VAL A 25 -1.25 -8.22 5.47
C VAL A 25 -0.22 -7.14 5.74
N THR A 26 1.05 -7.52 5.63
CA THR A 26 2.15 -6.56 5.58
C THR A 26 2.53 -6.33 4.13
N PHE A 27 2.31 -5.11 3.65
CA PHE A 27 2.77 -4.68 2.34
C PHE A 27 4.19 -4.14 2.43
N TYR A 28 4.98 -4.51 1.43
CA TYR A 28 6.28 -3.93 1.15
C TYR A 28 6.21 -3.27 -0.21
N LEU A 29 6.59 -2.01 -0.30
CA LEU A 29 6.61 -1.28 -1.57
C LEU A 29 7.85 -0.42 -1.69
N ARG A 30 8.19 -0.07 -2.93
CA ARG A 30 9.20 0.93 -3.25
C ARG A 30 8.53 2.07 -3.99
N VAL A 31 8.86 3.30 -3.63
CA VAL A 31 8.32 4.48 -4.31
C VAL A 31 9.06 4.75 -5.62
N GLU A 32 8.43 5.48 -6.54
CA GLU A 32 9.07 5.86 -7.82
C GLU A 32 10.00 7.05 -7.65
N LYS A 33 9.60 8.02 -6.84
CA LYS A 33 10.27 9.32 -6.62
C LYS A 33 10.34 9.62 -5.13
N GLU A 34 11.38 10.36 -4.76
CA GLU A 34 11.49 10.91 -3.40
C GLU A 34 10.42 11.98 -3.19
N MET A 35 9.75 11.94 -2.04
CA MET A 35 8.75 12.93 -1.65
C MET A 35 8.78 13.16 -0.13
N GLU A 36 8.53 14.40 0.28
CA GLU A 36 8.39 14.80 1.67
C GLU A 36 6.93 15.00 2.06
N ASN A 37 6.64 14.85 3.36
CA ASN A 37 5.33 15.08 3.97
C ASN A 37 4.17 14.35 3.26
N VAL A 38 4.37 13.07 2.94
CA VAL A 38 3.40 12.25 2.21
C VAL A 38 2.53 11.39 3.11
N LYS A 39 1.40 10.97 2.55
CA LYS A 39 0.55 9.91 3.06
C LYS A 39 0.64 8.69 2.17
N LEU A 40 0.87 7.54 2.79
CA LEU A 40 0.56 6.24 2.19
C LEU A 40 -0.92 5.95 2.43
N ILE A 41 -1.65 5.65 1.37
CA ILE A 41 -3.07 5.35 1.39
C ILE A 41 -3.28 3.94 0.86
N VAL A 42 -4.03 3.12 1.62
CA VAL A 42 -4.48 1.80 1.18
C VAL A 42 -5.99 1.83 1.03
N SER A 43 -6.46 1.70 -0.20
CA SER A 43 -7.87 1.73 -0.56
C SER A 43 -8.35 0.31 -0.87
N GLY A 44 -9.16 -0.25 0.03
CA GLY A 44 -9.81 -1.55 -0.13
C GLY A 44 -11.30 -1.47 0.20
N LYS A 45 -11.76 -2.27 1.16
CA LYS A 45 -13.11 -2.15 1.74
C LYS A 45 -13.27 -0.85 2.53
N LYS A 46 -12.21 -0.43 3.22
CA LYS A 46 -12.08 0.85 3.90
C LYS A 46 -10.80 1.53 3.43
N THR A 47 -10.61 2.78 3.85
CA THR A 47 -9.36 3.51 3.63
C THR A 47 -8.50 3.45 4.88
N PHE A 48 -7.23 3.11 4.71
CA PHE A 48 -6.20 3.25 5.72
C PHE A 48 -5.18 4.31 5.27
N GLU A 49 -4.76 5.18 6.18
CA GLU A 49 -3.75 6.20 5.91
C GLU A 49 -2.61 6.11 6.92
N LYS A 50 -1.38 6.33 6.45
CA LYS A 50 -0.21 6.51 7.29
C LYS A 50 0.70 7.61 6.76
N LYS A 51 1.04 8.57 7.62
CA LYS A 51 1.93 9.68 7.28
C LYS A 51 3.40 9.25 7.33
N TYR A 52 4.19 9.74 6.40
CA TYR A 52 5.64 9.62 6.35
C TYR A 52 6.24 11.02 6.14
N ARG A 53 7.31 11.33 6.88
CA ARG A 53 8.02 12.60 6.71
C ARG A 53 8.75 12.65 5.37
N ILE A 54 9.34 11.55 4.94
CA ILE A 54 10.01 11.39 3.66
C ILE A 54 9.90 9.94 3.23
N VAL A 55 9.82 9.71 1.92
CA VAL A 55 9.94 8.40 1.28
C VAL A 55 10.98 8.49 0.19
N ARG A 56 11.83 7.46 0.04
CA ARG A 56 12.90 7.44 -0.96
C ARG A 56 12.82 6.20 -1.83
N PRO A 57 13.09 6.29 -3.14
CA PRO A 57 13.15 5.12 -4.00
C PRO A 57 14.20 4.12 -3.57
N ALA A 58 15.24 4.51 -2.81
CA ALA A 58 16.27 3.62 -2.29
C ALA A 58 15.77 2.76 -1.11
N GLU A 59 14.75 3.23 -0.39
CA GLU A 59 14.21 2.60 0.81
C GLU A 59 13.00 1.70 0.49
N MET A 60 12.77 0.68 1.32
CA MET A 60 11.56 -0.15 1.25
C MET A 60 10.57 0.32 2.31
N VAL A 61 9.37 0.74 1.88
CA VAL A 61 8.30 1.14 2.80
C VAL A 61 7.54 -0.11 3.23
N LYS A 62 7.42 -0.30 4.54
CA LYS A 62 6.69 -1.41 5.17
C LYS A 62 5.44 -0.89 5.88
N VAL A 63 4.29 -1.48 5.59
CA VAL A 63 3.02 -1.12 6.23
C VAL A 63 2.19 -2.37 6.54
N LYS A 64 1.78 -2.51 7.80
CA LYS A 64 0.83 -3.56 8.22
C LYS A 64 -0.59 -3.00 8.13
N VAL A 65 -1.48 -3.75 7.49
CA VAL A 65 -2.88 -3.39 7.26
C VAL A 65 -3.77 -4.53 7.77
N ASN A 66 -4.79 -4.19 8.54
CA ASN A 66 -5.72 -5.17 9.10
C ASN A 66 -6.68 -5.72 8.04
N ALA A 67 -7.12 -6.96 8.23
CA ALA A 67 -8.03 -7.64 7.31
C ALA A 67 -9.35 -6.88 7.05
N ASP A 68 -9.83 -6.07 8.00
CA ASP A 68 -11.10 -5.33 7.89
C ASP A 68 -11.05 -4.17 6.88
N ILE A 69 -9.85 -3.71 6.54
CA ILE A 69 -9.58 -2.71 5.51
C ILE A 69 -9.52 -3.36 4.12
N LEU A 70 -9.11 -4.63 4.04
CA LEU A 70 -8.89 -5.33 2.79
C LEU A 70 -10.20 -5.81 2.16
N THR A 71 -10.16 -6.07 0.85
CA THR A 71 -11.26 -6.64 0.08
C THR A 71 -10.76 -7.75 -0.83
N SER A 72 -11.67 -8.64 -1.23
CA SER A 72 -11.35 -9.77 -2.10
C SER A 72 -11.37 -9.43 -3.58
N ASN A 73 -11.49 -8.15 -3.95
CA ASN A 73 -11.55 -7.68 -5.33
C ASN A 73 -10.26 -6.96 -5.72
N GLU A 74 -10.12 -5.71 -5.31
CA GLU A 74 -8.97 -4.87 -5.61
C GLU A 74 -8.56 -4.04 -4.39
N VAL A 75 -7.26 -3.97 -4.12
CA VAL A 75 -6.67 -3.09 -3.12
C VAL A 75 -5.65 -2.21 -3.82
N ARG A 76 -5.85 -0.90 -3.78
CA ARG A 76 -4.93 0.08 -4.37
C ARG A 76 -4.06 0.70 -3.28
N ILE A 77 -2.78 0.89 -3.57
CA ILE A 77 -1.84 1.59 -2.69
C ILE A 77 -1.28 2.81 -3.41
N ASP A 78 -1.49 3.99 -2.83
CA ASP A 78 -0.95 5.27 -3.32
C ASP A 78 -0.01 5.88 -2.28
N VAL A 79 0.99 6.64 -2.73
CA VAL A 79 1.85 7.47 -1.89
C VAL A 79 1.84 8.89 -2.45
N LYS A 80 1.17 9.81 -1.76
CA LYS A 80 0.99 11.19 -2.24
C LYS A 80 0.97 12.20 -1.11
N SER A 81 1.29 13.46 -1.42
CA SER A 81 1.23 14.60 -0.49
C SER A 81 -0.20 14.99 -0.14
#